data_AF-A0A927G731-F1
#
_entry.id   AF-A0A927G731-F1
#
_cell.length_a   1.000
_cell.length_b   1.000
_cell.length_c   1.000
_cell.angle_alpha   90.00
_cell.angle_beta   90.00
_cell.angle_gamma   90.00
#
_symmetry.space_group_name_H-M   'P 1'
#
loop_
_entity.id
_entity.type
_entity.pdbx_description
1 polymer ?
#
loop_
_entity_poly.entity_id
_entity_poly.type
_entity_poly.pdbx_seq_one_letter_code
_entity_poly.pdbx_strand_id
1 'polypeptide(L)'
;MKKFNRKINRGLAAFAAFPLLATGLGVAAAAPAASSPAPTSLSVPSASVLAEDYKILVVGKTLGFRHSHIDNTTNTLIELGAENGFTVDVWDPPNDSSGWWGAGSPGQPDLTMDSTPFTSAEDLAQYATIVFVSPVDNTNDMNPDKPRLLDDTELAAFQGYIRGGGGFVGLHAATDTMHTVPWYSELTGGGARFASHPAQQQATMRVESPAHPSTEHLPAAWDRFDEWYNYTQNPREDVHVLITLDESTYSPGGNAMGADHPLAWCHNFEGGRSWYEGAGHTDASWTDPAFRQHVLGGVEWTAGVVEGGGNCVTFGEVDGVVAELDTTTHGDAEAVAGITGHLDDAEAAADAGDHAAALTAIAAAQALVADLSDEAGDTALLVTKLADLTDWQSALDEGGSEVDLAFTAQAQVRDLAGRDYLAVRVANEEDTPVDVTVTTPYGERTFEDVAPGANAYQSFSTRQAGVPAGDVTVTVSAERDGDEVVEEALVPYEGTD
;
A
#
# COMPACT_ATOMS: atom_id res chain seq x y z
N MET A 1 -26.19 -26.79 -18.07
CA MET A 1 -26.01 -27.90 -17.11
C MET A 1 -25.73 -27.29 -15.74
N LYS A 2 -26.55 -27.68 -14.75
CA LYS A 2 -26.50 -27.49 -13.28
C LYS A 2 -25.68 -26.32 -12.68
N LYS A 3 -26.41 -25.29 -12.23
CA LYS A 3 -26.02 -24.36 -11.15
C LYS A 3 -26.02 -25.11 -9.81
N PHE A 4 -24.97 -24.95 -9.01
CA PHE A 4 -24.92 -25.45 -7.63
C PHE A 4 -25.19 -24.30 -6.66
N ASN A 5 -26.29 -24.42 -5.93
CA ASN A 5 -26.73 -23.50 -4.88
C ASN A 5 -26.32 -24.11 -3.53
N ARG A 6 -25.47 -23.46 -2.74
CA ARG A 6 -25.07 -23.98 -1.42
C ARG A 6 -25.76 -23.16 -0.33
N LYS A 7 -26.75 -23.80 0.32
CA LYS A 7 -27.44 -23.30 1.52
C LYS A 7 -26.51 -23.43 2.73
N ILE A 8 -26.38 -22.35 3.50
CA ILE A 8 -25.76 -22.33 4.82
C ILE A 8 -26.82 -22.78 5.84
N ASN A 9 -26.45 -23.76 6.68
CA ASN A 9 -27.32 -24.39 7.67
C ASN A 9 -26.96 -23.81 9.05
N ARG A 10 -27.85 -23.00 9.64
CA ARG A 10 -27.67 -22.42 10.99
C ARG A 10 -28.03 -23.46 12.05
N GLY A 11 -27.06 -23.88 12.84
CA GLY A 11 -27.24 -24.72 14.03
C GLY A 11 -27.46 -23.87 15.28
N LEU A 12 -28.63 -24.01 15.90
CA LEU A 12 -29.01 -23.48 17.21
C LEU A 12 -28.12 -24.07 18.32
N ALA A 13 -27.52 -23.23 19.17
CA ALA A 13 -26.99 -23.63 20.47
C ALA A 13 -27.74 -22.87 21.58
N ALA A 14 -28.42 -23.63 22.43
CA ALA A 14 -29.21 -23.14 23.55
C ALA A 14 -28.30 -22.87 24.78
N PHE A 15 -28.36 -21.67 25.34
CA PHE A 15 -27.74 -21.36 26.64
C PHE A 15 -28.75 -21.59 27.78
N ALA A 16 -28.33 -22.39 28.76
CA ALA A 16 -29.07 -22.70 29.97
C ALA A 16 -28.83 -21.64 31.05
N ALA A 17 -29.92 -21.18 31.67
CA ALA A 17 -29.95 -20.22 32.77
C ALA A 17 -29.45 -20.81 34.10
N PHE A 18 -28.76 -20.00 34.90
CA PHE A 18 -28.50 -20.26 36.33
C PHE A 18 -29.27 -19.24 37.21
N PRO A 19 -29.79 -19.65 38.38
CA PRO A 19 -30.75 -18.84 39.13
C PRO A 19 -30.12 -17.94 40.19
N LEU A 20 -30.82 -16.81 40.43
CA LEU A 20 -30.64 -15.88 41.55
C LEU A 20 -30.73 -16.55 42.92
N LEU A 21 -29.91 -16.09 43.86
CA LEU A 21 -30.24 -16.08 45.29
C LEU A 21 -30.03 -14.67 45.87
N ALA A 22 -31.09 -14.10 46.40
CA ALA A 22 -31.08 -12.85 47.17
C ALA A 22 -30.98 -13.13 48.67
N THR A 23 -30.29 -12.28 49.42
CA THR A 23 -30.85 -11.42 50.50
C THR A 23 -29.76 -10.88 51.42
N GLY A 24 -29.89 -9.60 51.78
CA GLY A 24 -29.12 -8.96 52.86
C GLY A 24 -29.28 -7.44 52.89
N LEU A 25 -30.36 -6.95 53.49
CA LEU A 25 -30.59 -5.53 53.77
C LEU A 25 -29.54 -4.99 54.77
N GLY A 26 -28.96 -3.83 54.46
CA GLY A 26 -28.15 -3.01 55.37
C GLY A 26 -28.42 -1.52 55.13
N VAL A 27 -28.71 -0.80 56.22
CA VAL A 27 -29.30 0.55 56.32
C VAL A 27 -28.40 1.66 55.77
N ALA A 28 -29.03 2.68 55.18
CA ALA A 28 -28.46 3.88 54.59
C ALA A 28 -27.76 4.84 55.58
N ALA A 29 -26.73 5.52 55.10
CA ALA A 29 -26.27 6.81 55.62
C ALA A 29 -25.99 7.76 54.43
N ALA A 30 -26.67 8.91 54.43
CA ALA A 30 -26.54 9.96 53.43
C ALA A 30 -25.22 10.72 53.59
N ALA A 31 -24.56 11.03 52.46
CA ALA A 31 -23.44 11.96 52.35
C ALA A 31 -23.71 12.92 51.16
N PRO A 32 -23.19 14.17 51.21
CA PRO A 32 -23.78 15.32 50.54
C PRO A 32 -23.47 15.39 49.05
N ALA A 33 -24.35 16.08 48.32
CA ALA A 33 -24.20 16.43 46.92
C ALA A 33 -22.85 17.12 46.64
N ALA A 34 -22.02 16.49 45.82
CA ALA A 34 -20.86 17.09 45.19
C ALA A 34 -21.24 17.48 43.75
N SER A 35 -21.00 18.74 43.43
CA SER A 35 -21.21 19.38 42.14
C SER A 35 -20.44 18.63 41.04
N SER A 36 -21.11 18.27 39.95
CA SER A 36 -20.46 17.77 38.74
C SER A 36 -19.48 18.82 38.17
N PRO A 37 -18.23 18.47 37.81
CA PRO A 37 -17.43 19.34 36.98
C PRO A 37 -17.99 19.36 35.55
N ALA A 38 -17.92 20.52 34.89
CA ALA A 38 -18.24 20.67 33.47
C ALA A 38 -17.34 19.76 32.61
N PRO A 39 -17.80 19.27 31.45
CA PRO A 39 -16.96 18.48 30.57
C PRO A 39 -15.78 19.33 30.09
N THR A 40 -14.57 18.90 30.45
CA THR A 40 -13.33 19.44 29.93
C THR A 40 -13.30 19.12 28.43
N SER A 41 -13.34 20.14 27.58
CA SER A 41 -13.07 20.01 26.16
C SER A 41 -11.65 19.47 25.97
N LEU A 42 -11.52 18.24 25.49
CA LEU A 42 -10.24 17.71 25.03
C LEU A 42 -9.91 18.40 23.71
N SER A 43 -9.02 19.39 23.78
CA SER A 43 -8.38 19.93 22.59
C SER A 43 -7.43 18.88 22.03
N VAL A 44 -7.67 18.42 20.80
CA VAL A 44 -6.72 17.62 20.03
C VAL A 44 -5.44 18.45 19.86
N PRO A 45 -4.25 17.96 20.28
CA PRO A 45 -3.02 18.69 20.03
C PRO A 45 -2.70 18.63 18.53
N SER A 46 -2.40 19.77 17.93
CA SER A 46 -1.86 19.87 16.57
C SER A 46 -0.53 19.15 16.46
N ALA A 47 -0.30 18.53 15.29
CA ALA A 47 0.95 17.94 14.85
C ALA A 47 2.13 18.92 14.98
N SER A 48 2.84 18.83 16.12
CA SER A 48 4.20 19.33 16.30
C SER A 48 4.74 18.81 17.64
N VAL A 49 5.08 17.52 17.67
CA VAL A 49 5.99 16.96 18.66
C VAL A 49 7.03 16.16 17.88
N LEU A 50 8.18 16.75 17.62
CA LEU A 50 9.31 16.04 17.03
C LEU A 50 9.90 15.06 18.08
N ALA A 51 10.01 13.79 17.68
CA ALA A 51 10.90 12.73 18.17
C ALA A 51 10.80 12.32 19.65
N GLU A 52 9.98 11.31 19.95
CA GLU A 52 10.48 10.21 20.77
C GLU A 52 11.10 9.19 19.78
N ASP A 53 12.37 8.82 19.97
CA ASP A 53 13.03 7.79 19.16
C ASP A 53 12.25 6.48 19.33
N TYR A 54 11.48 6.07 18.32
CA TYR A 54 10.82 4.77 18.34
C TYR A 54 11.82 3.69 17.89
N LYS A 55 11.43 2.43 18.06
CA LYS A 55 12.31 1.29 17.81
C LYS A 55 11.60 0.30 16.89
N ILE A 56 12.34 -0.26 15.95
CA ILE A 56 11.84 -1.31 15.04
C ILE A 56 12.66 -2.58 15.19
N LEU A 57 12.05 -3.71 14.85
CA LEU A 57 12.73 -5.00 14.76
C LEU A 57 12.83 -5.43 13.31
N VAL A 58 14.04 -5.66 12.82
CA VAL A 58 14.28 -6.24 11.50
C VAL A 58 14.51 -7.74 11.63
N VAL A 59 13.69 -8.54 10.95
CA VAL A 59 13.75 -10.00 10.91
C VAL A 59 14.29 -10.42 9.55
N GLY A 60 15.59 -10.73 9.51
CA GLY A 60 16.28 -11.29 8.33
C GLY A 60 16.38 -12.82 8.34
N LYS A 61 15.88 -13.46 9.40
CA LYS A 61 15.89 -14.92 9.58
C LYS A 61 15.26 -15.62 8.38
N THR A 62 15.92 -16.66 7.89
CA THR A 62 15.34 -17.60 6.91
C THR A 62 15.60 -19.04 7.34
N LEU A 63 14.70 -19.96 6.98
CA LEU A 63 14.95 -21.41 7.06
C LEU A 63 15.18 -22.05 5.67
N GLY A 64 14.91 -21.29 4.60
CA GLY A 64 15.09 -21.69 3.21
C GLY A 64 16.07 -20.79 2.47
N PHE A 65 15.74 -20.46 1.22
CA PHE A 65 16.55 -19.57 0.40
C PHE A 65 16.80 -18.23 1.10
N ARG A 66 18.00 -17.69 0.95
CA ARG A 66 18.32 -16.34 1.40
C ARG A 66 18.49 -15.45 0.19
N HIS A 67 17.62 -14.45 0.08
CA HIS A 67 17.76 -13.38 -0.89
C HIS A 67 19.02 -12.55 -0.59
N SER A 68 19.80 -12.24 -1.62
CA SER A 68 21.06 -11.49 -1.47
C SER A 68 20.85 -10.09 -0.92
N HIS A 69 19.69 -9.49 -1.17
CA HIS A 69 19.39 -8.13 -0.76
C HIS A 69 19.09 -7.99 0.75
N ILE A 70 18.89 -9.07 1.52
CA ILE A 70 18.52 -8.99 2.95
C ILE A 70 19.50 -8.12 3.74
N ASP A 71 20.80 -8.27 3.48
CA ASP A 71 21.85 -7.47 4.11
C ASP A 71 21.74 -5.99 3.71
N ASN A 72 21.50 -5.72 2.41
CA ASN A 72 21.35 -4.36 1.88
C ASN A 72 20.11 -3.68 2.47
N THR A 73 18.98 -4.39 2.54
CA THR A 73 17.75 -3.91 3.18
C THR A 73 17.97 -3.60 4.66
N THR A 74 18.62 -4.50 5.40
CA THR A 74 18.89 -4.31 6.84
C THR A 74 19.72 -3.05 7.07
N ASN A 75 20.81 -2.89 6.31
CA ASN A 75 21.65 -1.70 6.40
C ASN A 75 20.90 -0.42 6.00
N THR A 76 20.06 -0.49 4.95
CA THR A 76 19.23 0.64 4.53
C THR A 76 18.26 1.07 5.64
N LEU A 77 17.62 0.13 6.33
CA LEU A 77 16.71 0.45 7.44
C LEU A 77 17.45 1.05 8.64
N ILE A 78 18.69 0.63 8.91
CA ILE A 78 19.55 1.26 9.92
C ILE A 78 19.91 2.70 9.53
N GLU A 79 20.26 2.93 8.26
CA GLU A 79 20.56 4.27 7.74
C GLU A 79 19.32 5.17 7.82
N LEU A 80 18.17 4.70 7.35
CA LEU A 80 16.90 5.41 7.44
C LEU A 80 16.53 5.73 8.90
N GLY A 81 16.77 4.80 9.84
CA GLY A 81 16.55 5.04 11.26
C GLY A 81 17.43 6.15 11.82
N ALA A 82 18.71 6.15 11.46
CA ALA A 82 19.65 7.22 11.85
C ALA A 82 19.27 8.58 11.24
N GLU A 83 18.66 8.60 10.06
CA GLU A 83 18.23 9.81 9.35
C GLU A 83 16.88 10.35 9.86
N ASN A 84 15.96 9.48 10.30
CA ASN A 84 14.56 9.83 10.56
C ASN A 84 14.11 9.62 12.03
N GLY A 85 15.01 9.24 12.93
CA GLY A 85 14.75 9.22 14.37
C GLY A 85 14.10 7.93 14.88
N PHE A 86 14.60 6.78 14.41
CA PHE A 86 14.29 5.48 15.02
C PHE A 86 15.51 4.56 15.12
N THR A 87 15.45 3.61 16.05
CA THR A 87 16.50 2.61 16.26
C THR A 87 16.09 1.25 15.72
N VAL A 88 17.08 0.42 15.36
CA VAL A 88 16.85 -0.89 14.72
C VAL A 88 17.55 -1.97 15.54
N ASP A 89 16.77 -2.93 16.05
CA ASP A 89 17.31 -4.23 16.47
C ASP A 89 17.19 -5.22 15.30
N VAL A 90 18.15 -6.13 15.17
CA VAL A 90 18.20 -7.09 14.07
C VAL A 90 18.15 -8.52 14.63
N TRP A 91 17.24 -9.33 14.11
CA TRP A 91 17.24 -10.78 14.31
C TRP A 91 17.41 -11.49 12.99
N ASP A 92 18.65 -11.86 12.71
CA ASP A 92 19.08 -12.50 11.47
C ASP A 92 20.16 -13.56 11.77
N PRO A 93 19.79 -14.63 12.50
CA PRO A 93 20.71 -15.69 12.87
C PRO A 93 21.15 -16.48 11.63
N PRO A 94 22.34 -17.13 11.67
CA PRO A 94 22.76 -18.05 10.63
C PRO A 94 21.71 -19.14 10.39
N ASN A 95 21.53 -19.52 9.13
CA ASN A 95 20.77 -20.71 8.76
C ASN A 95 21.73 -21.80 8.30
N ASP A 96 21.49 -23.04 8.71
CA ASP A 96 22.29 -24.20 8.34
C ASP A 96 21.65 -25.03 7.21
N SER A 97 20.45 -24.65 6.79
CA SER A 97 19.69 -25.30 5.71
C SER A 97 20.46 -25.27 4.39
N SER A 98 21.10 -26.39 4.06
CA SER A 98 21.61 -26.63 2.71
C SER A 98 20.46 -26.96 1.76
N GLY A 99 20.07 -26.03 0.91
CA GLY A 99 19.15 -26.29 -0.20
C GLY A 99 19.88 -26.88 -1.41
N TRP A 100 19.15 -27.18 -2.50
CA TRP A 100 19.78 -27.55 -3.78
C TRP A 100 20.74 -26.46 -4.29
N TRP A 101 20.54 -25.21 -3.87
CA TRP A 101 21.24 -24.00 -4.31
C TRP A 101 22.54 -23.66 -3.55
N GLY A 102 22.88 -24.33 -2.44
CA GLY A 102 24.15 -24.07 -1.77
C GLY A 102 24.18 -24.32 -0.27
N ALA A 103 25.28 -23.88 0.34
CA ALA A 103 25.44 -23.85 1.80
C ALA A 103 24.48 -22.83 2.42
N GLY A 104 24.13 -23.04 3.69
CA GLY A 104 23.27 -22.14 4.44
C GLY A 104 23.83 -20.71 4.56
N SER A 105 22.97 -19.80 5.03
CA SER A 105 23.29 -18.39 5.23
C SER A 105 24.13 -18.17 6.49
N PRO A 106 25.17 -17.31 6.44
CA PRO A 106 25.86 -16.86 7.65
C PRO A 106 25.01 -15.93 8.53
N GLY A 107 23.86 -15.45 8.04
CA GLY A 107 23.09 -14.37 8.67
C GLY A 107 23.92 -13.08 8.74
N GLN A 108 23.61 -12.22 9.70
CA GLN A 108 24.40 -11.02 10.00
C GLN A 108 24.95 -11.10 11.44
N PRO A 109 26.02 -11.89 11.69
CA PRO A 109 26.47 -12.23 13.04
C PRO A 109 26.95 -11.04 13.88
N ASP A 110 27.36 -9.94 13.22
CA ASP A 110 27.78 -8.71 13.90
C ASP A 110 26.60 -7.81 14.32
N LEU A 111 25.40 -8.05 13.77
CA LEU A 111 24.19 -7.27 14.03
C LEU A 111 23.12 -8.07 14.79
N THR A 112 23.03 -9.37 14.53
CA THR A 112 21.95 -10.21 15.01
C THR A 112 21.96 -10.34 16.54
N MET A 113 20.78 -10.29 17.13
CA MET A 113 20.54 -10.63 18.52
C MET A 113 20.91 -12.10 18.82
N ASP A 114 21.36 -12.36 20.04
CA ASP A 114 21.80 -13.69 20.52
C ASP A 114 20.67 -14.74 20.61
N SER A 115 19.43 -14.29 20.76
CA SER A 115 18.25 -15.14 20.91
C SER A 115 17.05 -14.55 20.16
N THR A 116 16.02 -15.38 19.97
CA THR A 116 14.75 -14.91 19.40
C THR A 116 14.18 -13.75 20.22
N PRO A 117 13.72 -12.66 19.57
CA PRO A 117 12.98 -11.59 20.22
C PRO A 117 11.49 -11.95 20.42
N PHE A 118 11.00 -13.05 19.81
CA PHE A 118 9.60 -13.48 19.86
C PHE A 118 9.28 -14.27 21.14
N THR A 119 9.57 -13.70 22.31
CA THR A 119 9.38 -14.35 23.61
C THR A 119 7.97 -14.14 24.18
N SER A 120 7.40 -12.96 24.03
CA SER A 120 6.03 -12.61 24.44
C SER A 120 5.53 -11.38 23.67
N ALA A 121 4.22 -11.15 23.67
CA ALA A 121 3.66 -9.94 23.07
C ALA A 121 4.12 -8.67 23.80
N GLU A 122 4.27 -8.75 25.13
CA GLU A 122 4.76 -7.66 25.97
C GLU A 122 6.21 -7.29 25.66
N ASP A 123 7.07 -8.28 25.41
CA ASP A 123 8.45 -8.03 25.00
C ASP A 123 8.50 -7.41 23.60
N LEU A 124 7.62 -7.81 22.69
CA LEU A 124 7.53 -7.24 21.35
C LEU A 124 6.92 -5.84 21.32
N ALA A 125 6.10 -5.45 22.30
CA ALA A 125 5.45 -4.14 22.38
C ALA A 125 6.42 -2.95 22.50
N GLN A 126 7.71 -3.21 22.73
CA GLN A 126 8.75 -2.16 22.65
C GLN A 126 9.06 -1.71 21.22
N TYR A 127 8.65 -2.50 20.21
CA TYR A 127 8.82 -2.19 18.80
C TYR A 127 7.56 -1.54 18.27
N ALA A 128 7.70 -0.38 17.63
CA ALA A 128 6.58 0.27 16.95
C ALA A 128 6.17 -0.51 15.68
N THR A 129 7.16 -1.08 14.99
CA THR A 129 6.91 -1.98 13.86
C THR A 129 7.95 -3.10 13.78
N ILE A 130 7.54 -4.25 13.26
CA ILE A 130 8.40 -5.40 12.97
C ILE A 130 8.45 -5.60 11.46
N VAL A 131 9.66 -5.63 10.90
CA VAL A 131 9.93 -5.72 9.45
C VAL A 131 10.45 -7.11 9.11
N PHE A 132 9.71 -7.87 8.29
CA PHE A 132 10.14 -9.15 7.76
C PHE A 132 10.80 -8.94 6.41
N VAL A 133 12.13 -9.11 6.37
CA VAL A 133 12.95 -8.87 5.18
C VAL A 133 13.10 -10.17 4.41
N SER A 134 12.14 -10.43 3.53
CA SER A 134 12.14 -11.56 2.58
C SER A 134 12.47 -12.93 3.18
N PRO A 135 11.80 -13.30 4.29
CA PRO A 135 11.95 -14.62 4.87
C PRO A 135 11.48 -15.70 3.89
N VAL A 136 12.17 -16.84 3.88
CA VAL A 136 11.71 -18.07 3.23
C VAL A 136 11.90 -19.21 4.20
N ASP A 137 10.93 -20.13 4.28
CA ASP A 137 11.00 -21.31 5.14
C ASP A 137 10.65 -22.64 4.45
N ASN A 138 10.57 -22.65 3.11
CA ASN A 138 10.25 -23.82 2.28
C ASN A 138 8.90 -24.48 2.61
N THR A 139 7.94 -23.76 3.17
CA THR A 139 6.60 -24.29 3.51
C THR A 139 5.60 -24.26 2.33
N ASN A 140 6.01 -23.77 1.16
CA ASN A 140 5.21 -23.62 -0.05
C ASN A 140 4.62 -24.92 -0.64
N ASP A 141 5.09 -26.10 -0.24
CA ASP A 141 4.44 -27.39 -0.57
C ASP A 141 3.25 -27.73 0.34
N MET A 142 2.87 -26.80 1.23
CA MET A 142 1.74 -26.91 2.18
C MET A 142 1.88 -28.09 3.15
N ASN A 143 3.08 -28.61 3.38
CA ASN A 143 3.30 -29.68 4.35
C ASN A 143 3.32 -29.13 5.79
N PRO A 144 2.32 -29.43 6.64
CA PRO A 144 2.23 -28.90 8.00
C PRO A 144 3.33 -29.42 8.94
N ASP A 145 4.03 -30.50 8.57
CA ASP A 145 5.11 -31.07 9.38
C ASP A 145 6.46 -30.36 9.15
N LYS A 146 6.55 -29.45 8.17
CA LYS A 146 7.77 -28.69 7.92
C LYS A 146 7.97 -27.63 9.00
N PRO A 147 9.20 -27.44 9.49
CA PRO A 147 9.55 -26.28 10.30
C PRO A 147 9.21 -25.00 9.54
N ARG A 148 8.58 -24.07 10.25
CA ARG A 148 8.16 -22.77 9.75
C ARG A 148 8.96 -21.67 10.43
N LEU A 149 8.97 -20.46 9.86
CA LEU A 149 9.86 -19.37 10.29
C LEU A 149 9.80 -19.09 11.80
N LEU A 150 8.59 -19.01 12.35
CA LEU A 150 8.32 -18.87 13.78
C LEU A 150 7.70 -20.16 14.30
N ASP A 151 8.18 -20.67 15.44
CA ASP A 151 7.52 -21.81 16.09
C ASP A 151 6.15 -21.42 16.70
N ASP A 152 5.47 -22.36 17.37
CA ASP A 152 4.15 -22.09 17.95
C ASP A 152 4.15 -21.04 19.07
N THR A 153 5.22 -20.97 19.86
CA THR A 153 5.35 -19.97 20.93
C THR A 153 5.68 -18.60 20.35
N GLU A 154 6.62 -18.56 19.41
CA GLU A 154 7.01 -17.34 18.70
C GLU A 154 5.85 -16.76 17.89
N LEU A 155 5.09 -17.62 17.18
CA LEU A 155 3.89 -17.19 16.46
C LEU A 155 2.84 -16.64 17.43
N ALA A 156 2.61 -17.27 18.58
CA ALA A 156 1.64 -16.78 19.56
C ALA A 156 2.04 -15.40 20.11
N ALA A 157 3.33 -15.18 20.35
CA ALA A 157 3.86 -13.86 20.73
C ALA A 157 3.62 -12.82 19.63
N PHE A 158 3.90 -13.17 18.37
CA PHE A 158 3.68 -12.28 17.23
C PHE A 158 2.20 -11.95 17.01
N GLN A 159 1.31 -12.94 17.11
CA GLN A 159 -0.13 -12.74 17.05
C GLN A 159 -0.64 -11.81 18.16
N GLY A 160 -0.13 -11.99 19.38
CA GLY A 160 -0.45 -11.12 20.50
C GLY A 160 0.04 -9.69 20.30
N TYR A 161 1.22 -9.51 19.69
CA TYR A 161 1.77 -8.20 19.34
C TYR A 161 0.88 -7.47 18.32
N ILE A 162 0.47 -8.14 17.24
CA ILE A 162 -0.46 -7.55 16.23
C ILE A 162 -1.79 -7.18 16.89
N ARG A 163 -2.37 -8.08 17.68
CA ARG A 163 -3.61 -7.82 18.43
C ARG A 163 -3.49 -6.71 19.48
N GLY A 164 -2.26 -6.39 19.89
CA GLY A 164 -1.94 -5.29 20.77
C GLY A 164 -1.78 -3.94 20.05
N GLY A 165 -1.99 -3.89 18.73
CA GLY A 165 -1.82 -2.68 17.91
C GLY A 165 -0.44 -2.52 17.28
N GLY A 166 0.39 -3.57 17.30
CA GLY A 166 1.73 -3.53 16.72
C GLY A 166 1.72 -3.40 15.19
N GLY A 167 2.71 -2.68 14.64
CA GLY A 167 2.94 -2.56 13.21
C GLY A 167 3.72 -3.73 12.60
N PHE A 168 3.42 -4.08 11.35
CA PHE A 168 4.13 -5.09 10.56
C PHE A 168 4.42 -4.61 9.15
N VAL A 169 5.65 -4.84 8.70
CA VAL A 169 6.08 -4.61 7.31
C VAL A 169 6.58 -5.93 6.73
N GLY A 170 6.00 -6.37 5.62
CA GLY A 170 6.46 -7.52 4.84
C GLY A 170 7.14 -7.08 3.55
N LEU A 171 8.36 -7.55 3.29
CA LEU A 171 9.11 -7.21 2.07
C LEU A 171 9.37 -8.43 1.19
N HIS A 172 9.05 -8.30 -0.09
CA HIS A 172 9.29 -9.24 -1.17
C HIS A 172 8.87 -10.67 -0.78
N ALA A 173 9.83 -11.55 -0.43
CA ALA A 173 9.52 -12.93 -0.04
C ALA A 173 8.75 -13.11 1.27
N ALA A 174 8.32 -12.04 1.95
CA ALA A 174 7.43 -12.15 3.11
C ALA A 174 6.12 -12.92 2.81
N THR A 175 5.67 -12.97 1.55
CA THR A 175 4.54 -13.81 1.10
C THR A 175 4.93 -15.26 0.74
N ASP A 176 6.23 -15.60 0.73
CA ASP A 176 6.77 -16.95 0.50
C ASP A 176 7.24 -17.66 1.80
N THR A 177 6.65 -17.29 2.94
CA THR A 177 6.95 -17.94 4.23
C THR A 177 5.67 -18.32 4.96
N MET A 178 5.78 -19.31 5.86
CA MET A 178 4.69 -19.76 6.73
C MET A 178 3.38 -20.07 5.98
N HIS A 179 3.48 -20.66 4.78
CA HIS A 179 2.32 -20.97 3.92
C HIS A 179 1.26 -21.82 4.61
N THR A 180 1.67 -22.66 5.56
CA THR A 180 0.80 -23.54 6.35
C THR A 180 0.06 -22.83 7.50
N VAL A 181 0.29 -21.51 7.69
CA VAL A 181 -0.33 -20.69 8.73
C VAL A 181 -1.31 -19.70 8.09
N PRO A 182 -2.62 -20.01 8.02
CA PRO A 182 -3.61 -19.14 7.39
C PRO A 182 -3.60 -17.70 7.93
N TRP A 183 -3.51 -17.55 9.25
CA TRP A 183 -3.44 -16.24 9.91
C TRP A 183 -2.29 -15.37 9.40
N TYR A 184 -1.13 -15.95 9.09
CA TYR A 184 0.00 -15.17 8.57
C TYR A 184 -0.23 -14.71 7.13
N SER A 185 -0.83 -15.57 6.28
CA SER A 185 -1.21 -15.14 4.94
C SER A 185 -2.31 -14.06 4.97
N GLU A 186 -3.23 -14.11 5.93
CA GLU A 186 -4.23 -13.05 6.15
C GLU A 186 -3.54 -11.73 6.52
N LEU A 187 -2.63 -11.74 7.51
CA LEU A 187 -1.85 -10.57 7.90
C LEU A 187 -1.01 -9.97 6.75
N THR A 188 -0.34 -10.83 5.98
CA THR A 188 0.63 -10.36 4.96
C THR A 188 -0.01 -9.95 3.65
N GLY A 189 -1.15 -10.54 3.27
CA GLY A 189 -1.73 -10.34 1.94
C GLY A 189 -3.19 -10.75 1.80
N GLY A 190 -4.00 -10.66 2.85
CA GLY A 190 -5.42 -11.02 2.74
C GLY A 190 -5.65 -12.48 2.34
N GLY A 191 -4.72 -13.37 2.70
CA GLY A 191 -4.73 -14.78 2.32
C GLY A 191 -3.93 -15.11 1.05
N ALA A 192 -3.49 -14.10 0.29
CA ALA A 192 -2.57 -14.28 -0.82
C ALA A 192 -1.18 -14.76 -0.34
N ARG A 193 -0.58 -15.66 -1.12
CA ARG A 193 0.77 -16.19 -0.91
C ARG A 193 1.52 -16.14 -2.22
N PHE A 194 2.85 -16.17 -2.17
CA PHE A 194 3.68 -16.35 -3.34
C PHE A 194 3.28 -17.61 -4.13
N ALA A 195 3.19 -17.51 -5.45
CA ALA A 195 2.92 -18.64 -6.34
C ALA A 195 4.05 -18.88 -7.34
N SER A 196 4.57 -17.82 -7.96
CA SER A 196 5.63 -17.89 -8.96
C SER A 196 6.19 -16.49 -9.24
N HIS A 197 7.25 -16.43 -10.04
CA HIS A 197 7.71 -15.20 -10.69
C HIS A 197 8.35 -15.57 -12.04
N PRO A 198 8.36 -14.67 -13.04
CA PRO A 198 9.17 -14.85 -14.24
C PRO A 198 10.64 -14.51 -13.96
N ALA A 199 11.49 -14.51 -14.99
CA ALA A 199 12.82 -13.93 -14.87
C ALA A 199 12.72 -12.43 -14.57
N GLN A 200 13.70 -11.89 -13.83
CA GLN A 200 13.84 -10.46 -13.57
C GLN A 200 13.80 -9.67 -14.89
N GLN A 201 12.97 -8.63 -14.94
CA GLN A 201 12.73 -7.84 -16.15
C GLN A 201 12.16 -6.46 -15.81
N GLN A 202 12.13 -5.56 -16.79
CA GLN A 202 11.43 -4.29 -16.64
C GLN A 202 9.91 -4.52 -16.56
N ALA A 203 9.22 -3.79 -15.69
CA ALA A 203 7.77 -3.64 -15.69
C ALA A 203 7.38 -2.24 -15.19
N THR A 204 6.18 -1.79 -15.55
CA THR A 204 5.59 -0.54 -15.07
C THR A 204 4.75 -0.82 -13.83
N MET A 205 5.05 -0.11 -12.75
CA MET A 205 4.23 -0.03 -11.53
C MET A 205 3.29 1.18 -11.64
N ARG A 206 2.05 1.05 -11.15
CA ARG A 206 1.07 2.14 -11.11
C ARG A 206 0.63 2.42 -9.68
N VAL A 207 0.67 3.68 -9.27
CA VAL A 207 0.23 4.11 -7.93
C VAL A 207 -1.30 4.22 -7.91
N GLU A 208 -1.94 3.52 -6.97
CA GLU A 208 -3.41 3.51 -6.78
C GLU A 208 -3.86 4.17 -5.47
N SER A 209 -2.91 4.68 -4.69
CA SER A 209 -3.20 5.44 -3.47
C SER A 209 -2.24 6.62 -3.36
N PRO A 210 -2.45 7.70 -4.14
CA PRO A 210 -1.47 8.79 -4.27
C PRO A 210 -1.36 9.69 -3.04
N ALA A 211 -2.24 9.57 -2.05
CA ALA A 211 -2.15 10.33 -0.80
C ALA A 211 -1.64 9.51 0.40
N HIS A 212 -1.33 8.21 0.21
CA HIS A 212 -0.74 7.43 1.29
C HIS A 212 0.73 7.85 1.51
N PRO A 213 1.22 7.98 2.76
CA PRO A 213 2.58 8.49 3.03
C PRO A 213 3.72 7.70 2.37
N SER A 214 3.49 6.42 2.06
CA SER A 214 4.48 5.61 1.32
C SER A 214 4.50 5.90 -0.18
N THR A 215 3.48 6.51 -0.75
CA THR A 215 3.29 6.62 -2.21
C THR A 215 3.11 8.06 -2.69
N GLU A 216 2.90 9.04 -1.81
CA GLU A 216 2.64 10.45 -2.17
C GLU A 216 3.76 11.13 -2.96
N HIS A 217 5.00 10.66 -2.82
CA HIS A 217 6.16 11.19 -3.54
C HIS A 217 6.45 10.45 -4.85
N LEU A 218 5.76 9.33 -5.11
CA LEU A 218 5.99 8.52 -6.30
C LEU A 218 5.27 9.11 -7.51
N PRO A 219 5.83 8.97 -8.73
CA PRO A 219 5.09 9.27 -9.94
C PRO A 219 3.92 8.29 -10.10
N ALA A 220 2.86 8.69 -10.81
CA ALA A 220 1.70 7.85 -11.09
C ALA A 220 2.07 6.52 -11.77
N ALA A 221 3.04 6.56 -12.68
CA ALA A 221 3.65 5.39 -13.32
C ALA A 221 5.17 5.34 -13.07
N TRP A 222 5.67 4.16 -12.72
CA TRP A 222 7.06 3.96 -12.33
C TRP A 222 7.66 2.69 -12.93
N ASP A 223 8.56 2.87 -13.90
CA ASP A 223 9.27 1.74 -14.54
C ASP A 223 10.45 1.27 -13.71
N ARG A 224 10.52 -0.03 -13.44
CA ARG A 224 11.60 -0.63 -12.63
C ARG A 224 12.07 -1.97 -13.17
N PHE A 225 13.31 -2.34 -12.83
CA PHE A 225 13.85 -3.68 -13.03
C PHE A 225 13.77 -4.45 -11.71
N ASP A 226 12.97 -5.51 -11.64
CA ASP A 226 12.90 -6.33 -10.43
C ASP A 226 12.42 -7.76 -10.73
N GLU A 227 12.24 -8.56 -9.68
CA GLU A 227 11.59 -9.87 -9.71
C GLU A 227 10.11 -9.73 -9.29
N TRP A 228 9.20 -9.95 -10.24
CA TRP A 228 7.78 -9.68 -10.07
C TRP A 228 7.00 -10.91 -9.60
N TYR A 229 6.44 -10.85 -8.39
CA TYR A 229 5.72 -11.96 -7.79
C TYR A 229 4.29 -12.08 -8.29
N ASN A 230 3.91 -13.28 -8.69
CA ASN A 230 2.53 -13.70 -8.86
C ASN A 230 2.04 -14.39 -7.59
N TYR A 231 0.75 -14.24 -7.30
CA TYR A 231 0.15 -14.71 -6.07
C TYR A 231 -0.86 -15.85 -6.28
N THR A 232 -1.16 -16.59 -5.22
CA THR A 232 -2.15 -17.68 -5.27
C THR A 232 -3.58 -17.21 -5.48
N GLN A 233 -3.87 -15.96 -5.12
CA GLN A 233 -5.14 -15.25 -5.32
C GLN A 233 -4.85 -13.75 -5.37
N ASN A 234 -5.78 -12.98 -5.92
CA ASN A 234 -5.72 -11.53 -5.88
C ASN A 234 -6.08 -11.03 -4.46
N PRO A 235 -5.25 -10.20 -3.80
CA PRO A 235 -5.51 -9.74 -2.43
C PRO A 235 -6.51 -8.58 -2.32
N ARG A 236 -6.89 -7.92 -3.43
CA ARG A 236 -7.62 -6.64 -3.44
C ARG A 236 -8.92 -6.63 -2.62
N GLU A 237 -9.65 -7.74 -2.55
CA GLU A 237 -10.89 -7.83 -1.76
C GLU A 237 -10.64 -7.65 -0.24
N ASP A 238 -9.42 -7.94 0.23
CA ASP A 238 -9.08 -8.01 1.66
C ASP A 238 -8.04 -6.96 2.09
N VAL A 239 -7.49 -6.17 1.15
CA VAL A 239 -6.42 -5.20 1.41
C VAL A 239 -6.64 -3.88 0.67
N HIS A 240 -6.07 -2.80 1.18
CA HIS A 240 -5.98 -1.52 0.49
C HIS A 240 -4.76 -1.53 -0.44
N VAL A 241 -5.00 -1.57 -1.75
CA VAL A 241 -3.93 -1.62 -2.76
C VAL A 241 -3.28 -0.25 -2.90
N LEU A 242 -1.94 -0.22 -2.81
CA LEU A 242 -1.14 1.00 -2.95
C LEU A 242 -0.53 1.11 -4.35
N ILE A 243 -0.07 -0.02 -4.90
CA ILE A 243 0.60 -0.11 -6.20
C ILE A 243 0.18 -1.39 -6.93
N THR A 244 -0.11 -1.30 -8.22
CA THR A 244 -0.29 -2.45 -9.13
C THR A 244 0.83 -2.56 -10.16
N LEU A 245 0.98 -3.75 -10.74
CA LEU A 245 1.84 -4.02 -11.91
C LEU A 245 1.02 -4.05 -13.21
N ASP A 246 1.52 -3.37 -14.24
CA ASP A 246 0.95 -3.42 -15.57
C ASP A 246 1.49 -4.63 -16.34
N GLU A 247 0.75 -5.75 -16.31
CA GLU A 247 1.14 -6.98 -17.03
C GLU A 247 1.25 -6.82 -18.56
N SER A 248 0.77 -5.73 -19.16
CA SER A 248 0.98 -5.48 -20.59
C SER A 248 2.42 -5.06 -20.94
N THR A 249 3.19 -4.65 -19.92
CA THR A 249 4.55 -4.09 -20.08
C THR A 249 5.66 -5.14 -19.94
N TYR A 250 5.32 -6.35 -19.49
CA TYR A 250 6.28 -7.42 -19.24
C TYR A 250 5.69 -8.82 -19.53
N SER A 251 6.50 -9.87 -19.37
CA SER A 251 6.06 -11.26 -19.50
C SER A 251 5.90 -11.92 -18.12
N PRO A 252 4.67 -12.03 -17.57
CA PRO A 252 4.41 -12.49 -16.19
C PRO A 252 4.65 -13.99 -15.97
N GLY A 253 4.72 -14.79 -17.05
CA GLY A 253 4.97 -16.22 -16.98
C GLY A 253 3.77 -17.02 -16.47
N GLY A 254 4.03 -18.09 -15.73
CA GLY A 254 2.96 -18.92 -15.15
C GLY A 254 2.32 -18.23 -13.95
N ASN A 255 1.01 -18.45 -13.74
CA ASN A 255 0.23 -17.83 -12.66
C ASN A 255 0.07 -16.30 -12.76
N ALA A 256 0.19 -15.73 -13.96
CA ALA A 256 -0.16 -14.33 -14.22
C ALA A 256 -1.50 -13.95 -13.56
N MET A 257 -1.52 -12.78 -12.92
CA MET A 257 -2.65 -12.21 -12.19
C MET A 257 -3.67 -11.58 -13.14
N GLY A 258 -3.22 -11.15 -14.33
CA GLY A 258 -4.06 -10.62 -15.40
C GLY A 258 -4.18 -9.10 -15.35
N ALA A 259 -5.39 -8.59 -15.59
CA ALA A 259 -5.65 -7.15 -15.68
C ALA A 259 -5.45 -6.40 -14.35
N ASP A 260 -5.52 -7.12 -13.22
CA ASP A 260 -5.32 -6.56 -11.90
C ASP A 260 -4.25 -7.37 -11.17
N HIS A 261 -3.11 -6.74 -10.93
CA HIS A 261 -1.95 -7.33 -10.28
C HIS A 261 -1.47 -6.43 -9.14
N PRO A 262 -2.09 -6.49 -7.94
CA PRO A 262 -1.59 -5.78 -6.77
C PRO A 262 -0.16 -6.21 -6.41
N LEU A 263 0.71 -5.24 -6.19
CA LEU A 263 2.13 -5.44 -5.89
C LEU A 263 2.48 -4.97 -4.47
N ALA A 264 1.96 -3.80 -4.08
CA ALA A 264 2.10 -3.25 -2.73
C ALA A 264 0.73 -2.90 -2.17
N TRP A 265 0.55 -3.12 -0.87
CA TRP A 265 -0.72 -2.90 -0.19
C TRP A 265 -0.53 -2.69 1.31
N CYS A 266 -1.60 -2.23 1.96
CA CYS A 266 -1.69 -2.13 3.41
C CYS A 266 -3.09 -2.50 3.88
N HIS A 267 -3.25 -2.80 5.18
CA HIS A 267 -4.55 -2.86 5.83
C HIS A 267 -4.43 -2.77 7.35
N ASN A 268 -5.57 -2.57 8.01
CA ASN A 268 -5.70 -2.75 9.45
C ASN A 268 -6.12 -4.20 9.74
N PHE A 269 -5.34 -4.95 10.52
CA PHE A 269 -5.56 -6.38 10.74
C PHE A 269 -5.49 -6.76 12.21
N GLU A 270 -6.61 -7.30 12.73
CA GLU A 270 -6.79 -7.66 14.14
C GLU A 270 -6.35 -6.57 15.15
N GLY A 271 -6.43 -5.29 14.77
CA GLY A 271 -6.04 -4.14 15.59
C GLY A 271 -4.65 -3.58 15.29
N GLY A 272 -3.79 -4.29 14.56
CA GLY A 272 -2.48 -3.81 14.10
C GLY A 272 -2.53 -3.22 12.69
N ARG A 273 -1.40 -2.62 12.27
CA ARG A 273 -1.20 -2.07 10.92
C ARG A 273 -0.25 -2.95 10.13
N SER A 274 -0.65 -3.42 8.94
CA SER A 274 0.17 -4.23 8.04
C SER A 274 0.43 -3.47 6.75
N TRP A 275 1.68 -3.49 6.29
CA TRP A 275 2.08 -2.95 5.00
C TRP A 275 2.99 -3.97 4.29
N TYR A 276 2.82 -4.14 2.99
CA TYR A 276 3.57 -5.08 2.18
C TYR A 276 4.00 -4.47 0.85
N GLU A 277 5.22 -4.81 0.42
CA GLU A 277 5.77 -4.48 -0.90
C GLU A 277 6.40 -5.74 -1.50
N GLY A 278 5.96 -6.14 -2.69
CA GLY A 278 6.45 -7.32 -3.39
C GLY A 278 7.72 -7.10 -4.22
N ALA A 279 8.11 -5.86 -4.52
CA ALA A 279 9.38 -5.51 -5.15
C ALA A 279 10.55 -5.47 -4.15
N GLY A 280 11.76 -5.22 -4.65
CA GLY A 280 12.97 -5.06 -3.82
C GLY A 280 13.92 -6.25 -3.83
N HIS A 281 13.79 -7.19 -4.77
CA HIS A 281 14.73 -8.31 -4.92
C HIS A 281 16.13 -7.82 -5.29
N THR A 282 16.19 -6.80 -6.15
CA THR A 282 17.46 -6.34 -6.72
C THR A 282 18.19 -5.40 -5.78
N ASP A 283 19.52 -5.51 -5.74
CA ASP A 283 20.36 -4.61 -4.94
C ASP A 283 20.18 -3.12 -5.33
N ALA A 284 19.81 -2.86 -6.59
CA ALA A 284 19.56 -1.51 -7.09
C ALA A 284 18.40 -0.82 -6.37
N SER A 285 17.36 -1.57 -5.98
CA SER A 285 16.21 -1.03 -5.23
C SER A 285 16.64 -0.38 -3.92
N TRP A 286 17.65 -0.91 -3.24
CA TRP A 286 18.15 -0.40 -1.97
C TRP A 286 19.11 0.81 -2.11
N THR A 287 19.36 1.25 -3.34
CA THR A 287 20.09 2.50 -3.63
C THR A 287 19.21 3.57 -4.28
N ASP A 288 17.98 3.21 -4.69
CA ASP A 288 17.02 4.11 -5.31
C ASP A 288 16.35 5.00 -4.24
N PRO A 289 16.46 6.33 -4.32
CA PRO A 289 15.84 7.23 -3.34
C PRO A 289 14.32 7.07 -3.25
N ALA A 290 13.62 6.89 -4.36
CA ALA A 290 12.17 6.79 -4.38
C ALA A 290 11.68 5.49 -3.73
N PHE A 291 12.39 4.36 -3.97
CA PHE A 291 12.10 3.08 -3.32
C PHE A 291 12.42 3.09 -1.82
N ARG A 292 13.55 3.69 -1.44
CA ARG A 292 13.90 3.86 -0.02
C ARG A 292 12.86 4.71 0.72
N GLN A 293 12.39 5.78 0.10
CA GLN A 293 11.34 6.62 0.68
C GLN A 293 9.98 5.90 0.73
N HIS A 294 9.66 5.06 -0.27
CA HIS A 294 8.47 4.19 -0.24
C HIS A 294 8.47 3.25 0.97
N VAL A 295 9.58 2.54 1.18
CA VAL A 295 9.75 1.64 2.34
C VAL A 295 9.73 2.42 3.67
N LEU A 296 10.35 3.61 3.73
CA LEU A 296 10.30 4.46 4.92
C LEU A 296 8.86 4.85 5.26
N GLY A 297 8.07 5.32 4.30
CA GLY A 297 6.68 5.70 4.54
C GLY A 297 5.82 4.51 5.00
N GLY A 298 6.09 3.30 4.49
CA GLY A 298 5.47 2.07 5.00
C GLY A 298 5.82 1.79 6.46
N VAL A 299 7.11 1.90 6.82
CA VAL A 299 7.61 1.73 8.20
C VAL A 299 7.03 2.77 9.15
N GLU A 300 6.99 4.04 8.77
CA GLU A 300 6.46 5.13 9.59
C GLU A 300 4.93 5.01 9.77
N TRP A 301 4.22 4.59 8.72
CA TRP A 301 2.77 4.41 8.78
C TRP A 301 2.38 3.25 9.70
N THR A 302 3.07 2.10 9.59
CA THR A 302 2.78 0.97 10.48
C THR A 302 3.24 1.21 11.92
N ALA A 303 4.27 2.05 12.11
CA ALA A 303 4.70 2.52 13.43
C ALA A 303 3.73 3.54 14.06
N GLY A 304 2.73 4.03 13.30
CA GLY A 304 1.76 5.03 13.78
C GLY A 304 2.34 6.44 13.91
N VAL A 305 3.47 6.71 13.25
CA VAL A 305 4.16 8.02 13.27
C VAL A 305 3.55 8.96 12.23
N VAL A 306 3.03 8.41 11.15
CA VAL A 306 2.31 9.12 10.09
C VAL A 306 0.96 8.47 9.81
N GLU A 307 0.06 9.27 9.23
CA GLU A 307 -1.28 8.88 8.79
C GLU A 307 -1.55 9.57 7.44
N GLY A 308 -2.39 8.97 6.61
CA GLY A 308 -2.69 9.49 5.27
C GLY A 308 -3.28 8.45 4.33
N GLY A 309 -3.76 8.87 3.16
CA GLY A 309 -4.34 7.99 2.14
C GLY A 309 -5.54 7.18 2.62
N GLY A 310 -6.36 7.74 3.51
CA GLY A 310 -7.48 7.02 4.12
C GLY A 310 -7.07 5.88 5.07
N ASN A 311 -5.85 5.93 5.61
CA ASN A 311 -5.36 5.00 6.64
C ASN A 311 -5.60 3.51 6.32
N CYS A 312 -5.43 3.17 5.03
CA CYS A 312 -5.57 1.82 4.51
C CYS A 312 -6.92 1.16 4.83
N VAL A 313 -7.99 1.98 4.90
CA VAL A 313 -9.36 1.47 5.02
C VAL A 313 -9.76 0.73 3.75
N THR A 314 -10.61 -0.28 3.90
CA THR A 314 -11.28 -0.98 2.79
C THR A 314 -12.79 -0.90 2.95
N PHE A 315 -13.55 -1.04 1.85
CA PHE A 315 -15.01 -1.13 1.92
C PHE A 315 -15.45 -2.30 2.80
N GLY A 316 -14.81 -3.47 2.66
CA GLY A 316 -15.08 -4.64 3.50
C GLY A 316 -14.83 -4.40 4.99
N GLU A 317 -13.85 -3.58 5.37
CA GLU A 317 -13.64 -3.16 6.77
C GLU A 317 -14.85 -2.36 7.29
N VAL A 318 -15.32 -1.39 6.51
CA VAL A 318 -16.47 -0.54 6.89
C VAL A 318 -17.75 -1.37 6.96
N ASP A 319 -17.97 -2.28 6.01
CA ASP A 319 -19.10 -3.22 6.04
C ASP A 319 -19.09 -4.12 7.28
N GLY A 320 -17.90 -4.56 7.70
CA GLY A 320 -17.72 -5.28 8.95
C GLY A 320 -18.21 -4.49 10.17
N VAL A 321 -17.84 -3.20 10.25
CA VAL A 321 -18.29 -2.30 11.31
C VAL A 321 -19.82 -2.12 11.27
N VAL A 322 -20.40 -1.90 10.09
CA VAL A 322 -21.84 -1.74 9.91
C VAL A 322 -22.60 -3.03 10.31
N ALA A 323 -22.07 -4.20 9.98
CA ALA A 323 -22.67 -5.49 10.29
C ALA A 323 -22.70 -5.82 11.79
N GLU A 324 -21.85 -5.18 12.60
CA GLU A 324 -21.81 -5.33 14.05
C GLU A 324 -22.80 -4.41 14.80
N LEU A 325 -23.40 -3.43 14.12
CA LEU A 325 -24.36 -2.51 14.73
C LEU A 325 -25.63 -3.22 15.22
N ASP A 326 -26.11 -2.81 16.39
CA ASP A 326 -27.38 -3.24 16.96
C ASP A 326 -28.54 -2.55 16.22
N THR A 327 -29.46 -3.35 15.69
CA THR A 327 -30.63 -2.89 14.92
C THR A 327 -31.95 -3.10 15.67
N THR A 328 -31.89 -3.38 16.97
CA THR A 328 -33.08 -3.68 17.79
C THR A 328 -33.91 -2.44 18.12
N THR A 329 -33.31 -1.24 18.10
CA THR A 329 -34.01 0.04 18.24
C THR A 329 -34.78 0.38 16.96
N HIS A 330 -35.96 0.96 17.12
CA HIS A 330 -36.80 1.33 15.99
C HIS A 330 -36.21 2.53 15.23
N GLY A 331 -35.79 2.30 13.98
CA GLY A 331 -35.14 3.30 13.12
C GLY A 331 -33.77 2.82 12.65
N ASP A 332 -32.99 2.24 13.55
CA ASP A 332 -31.62 1.79 13.28
C ASP A 332 -31.57 0.72 12.18
N ALA A 333 -32.55 -0.19 12.14
CA ALA A 333 -32.62 -1.20 11.08
C ALA A 333 -32.79 -0.60 9.66
N GLU A 334 -33.47 0.54 9.54
CA GLU A 334 -33.66 1.24 8.26
C GLU A 334 -32.41 2.04 7.90
N ALA A 335 -31.82 2.74 8.88
CA ALA A 335 -30.57 3.47 8.71
C ALA A 335 -29.41 2.55 8.31
N VAL A 336 -29.22 1.42 9.01
CA VAL A 336 -28.19 0.41 8.68
C VAL A 336 -28.39 -0.13 7.26
N ALA A 337 -29.63 -0.46 6.86
CA ALA A 337 -29.90 -0.93 5.50
C ALA A 337 -29.59 0.13 4.43
N GLY A 338 -29.84 1.41 4.72
CA GLY A 338 -29.47 2.51 3.83
C GLY A 338 -27.97 2.76 3.76
N ILE A 339 -27.26 2.68 4.90
CA ILE A 339 -25.80 2.77 4.97
C ILE A 339 -25.15 1.67 4.13
N THR A 340 -25.56 0.41 4.31
CA THR A 340 -25.06 -0.72 3.50
C THR A 340 -25.32 -0.48 2.02
N GLY A 341 -26.53 -0.06 1.62
CA GLY A 341 -26.83 0.19 0.22
C GLY A 341 -25.97 1.30 -0.40
N HIS A 342 -25.65 2.35 0.37
CA HIS A 342 -24.76 3.41 -0.09
C HIS A 342 -23.29 3.00 -0.13
N LEU A 343 -22.85 2.09 0.75
CA LEU A 343 -21.51 1.49 0.67
C LEU A 343 -21.38 0.58 -0.55
N ASP A 344 -22.39 -0.26 -0.84
CA ASP A 344 -22.45 -1.08 -2.06
C ASP A 344 -22.35 -0.20 -3.33
N ASP A 345 -23.10 0.92 -3.36
CA ASP A 345 -23.06 1.87 -4.47
C ASP A 345 -21.69 2.57 -4.57
N ALA A 346 -21.07 2.90 -3.44
CA ALA A 346 -19.76 3.56 -3.39
C ALA A 346 -18.64 2.64 -3.88
N GLU A 347 -18.61 1.38 -3.41
CA GLU A 347 -17.64 0.37 -3.84
C GLU A 347 -17.76 0.11 -5.35
N ALA A 348 -18.98 -0.09 -5.84
CA ALA A 348 -19.22 -0.31 -7.27
C ALA A 348 -18.79 0.88 -8.14
N ALA A 349 -18.92 2.11 -7.64
CA ALA A 349 -18.45 3.32 -8.33
C ALA A 349 -16.91 3.42 -8.31
N ALA A 350 -16.28 3.15 -7.16
CA ALA A 350 -14.83 3.15 -7.01
C ALA A 350 -14.17 2.09 -7.91
N ASP A 351 -14.72 0.87 -7.97
CA ASP A 351 -14.27 -0.20 -8.86
C ASP A 351 -14.39 0.17 -10.35
N ALA A 352 -15.34 1.05 -10.68
CA ALA A 352 -15.52 1.58 -12.03
C ALA A 352 -14.62 2.80 -12.32
N GLY A 353 -13.84 3.28 -11.35
CA GLY A 353 -13.03 4.50 -11.43
C GLY A 353 -13.83 5.81 -11.31
N ASP A 354 -15.10 5.76 -10.93
CA ASP A 354 -15.96 6.93 -10.73
C ASP A 354 -15.90 7.39 -9.26
N HIS A 355 -14.76 7.96 -8.89
CA HIS A 355 -14.49 8.39 -7.51
C HIS A 355 -15.41 9.52 -7.04
N ALA A 356 -15.86 10.40 -7.94
CA ALA A 356 -16.86 11.42 -7.65
C ALA A 356 -18.23 10.81 -7.27
N ALA A 357 -18.67 9.77 -7.98
CA ALA A 357 -19.88 9.03 -7.60
C ALA A 357 -19.69 8.26 -6.28
N ALA A 358 -18.51 7.66 -6.07
CA ALA A 358 -18.17 6.99 -4.82
C ALA A 358 -18.26 7.95 -3.63
N LEU A 359 -17.66 9.14 -3.74
CA LEU A 359 -17.73 10.21 -2.74
C LEU A 359 -19.17 10.65 -2.45
N THR A 360 -20.00 10.76 -3.49
CA THR A 360 -21.42 11.10 -3.33
C THR A 360 -22.16 10.03 -2.52
N ALA A 361 -21.90 8.75 -2.79
CA ALA A 361 -22.50 7.64 -2.07
C ALA A 361 -21.98 7.54 -0.62
N ILE A 362 -20.68 7.72 -0.38
CA ILE A 362 -20.09 7.78 0.97
C ILE A 362 -20.73 8.91 1.79
N ALA A 363 -20.91 10.11 1.21
CA ALA A 363 -21.58 11.21 1.89
C ALA A 363 -23.04 10.89 2.24
N ALA A 364 -23.74 10.13 1.40
CA ALA A 364 -25.09 9.66 1.68
C ALA A 364 -25.11 8.64 2.84
N ALA A 365 -24.13 7.72 2.91
CA ALA A 365 -23.96 6.82 4.04
C ALA A 365 -23.69 7.61 5.34
N GLN A 366 -22.77 8.58 5.32
CA GLN A 366 -22.46 9.45 6.47
C GLN A 366 -23.69 10.19 7.01
N ALA A 367 -24.56 10.68 6.13
CA ALA A 367 -25.77 11.38 6.52
C ALA A 367 -26.74 10.49 7.33
N LEU A 368 -26.79 9.18 7.03
CA LEU A 368 -27.63 8.21 7.74
C LEU A 368 -27.04 7.78 9.09
N VAL A 369 -25.73 7.97 9.32
CA VAL A 369 -25.13 7.67 10.63
C VAL A 369 -25.74 8.54 11.73
N ALA A 370 -26.16 9.77 11.41
CA ALA A 370 -26.82 10.67 12.36
C ALA A 370 -28.22 10.19 12.79
N ASP A 371 -28.82 9.24 12.05
CA ASP A 371 -30.12 8.64 12.37
C ASP A 371 -30.00 7.40 13.27
N LEU A 372 -28.77 6.91 13.51
CA LEU A 372 -28.52 5.81 14.44
C LEU A 372 -28.64 6.25 15.89
N SER A 373 -29.22 5.39 16.72
CA SER A 373 -29.26 5.60 18.16
C SER A 373 -27.88 5.44 18.82
N ASP A 374 -27.71 6.02 20.02
CA ASP A 374 -26.51 5.82 20.84
C ASP A 374 -26.35 4.33 21.26
N GLU A 375 -27.44 3.56 21.22
CA GLU A 375 -27.45 2.13 21.50
C GLU A 375 -27.05 1.25 20.29
N ALA A 376 -26.90 1.83 19.09
CA ALA A 376 -26.59 1.09 17.87
C ALA A 376 -25.18 0.47 17.87
N GLY A 377 -24.28 0.89 18.77
CA GLY A 377 -22.92 0.36 18.88
C GLY A 377 -21.86 1.44 18.67
N ASP A 378 -20.74 1.08 18.07
CA ASP A 378 -19.60 2.00 17.89
C ASP A 378 -19.77 2.90 16.66
N THR A 379 -20.72 3.82 16.74
CA THR A 379 -20.97 4.80 15.67
C THR A 379 -19.80 5.76 15.47
N ALA A 380 -18.96 5.97 16.49
CA ALA A 380 -17.76 6.80 16.37
C ALA A 380 -16.70 6.15 15.48
N LEU A 381 -16.51 4.83 15.60
CA LEU A 381 -15.66 4.06 14.69
C LEU A 381 -16.18 4.14 13.26
N LEU A 382 -17.49 3.96 13.05
CA LEU A 382 -18.10 4.05 11.71
C LEU A 382 -17.88 5.43 11.08
N VAL A 383 -18.09 6.52 11.82
CA VAL A 383 -17.81 7.88 11.32
C VAL A 383 -16.36 8.03 10.91
N THR A 384 -15.43 7.51 11.72
CA THR A 384 -13.99 7.57 11.42
C THR A 384 -13.67 6.81 10.12
N LYS A 385 -14.19 5.59 9.97
CA LYS A 385 -13.94 4.75 8.79
C LYS A 385 -14.58 5.30 7.51
N LEU A 386 -15.73 5.93 7.61
CA LEU A 386 -16.33 6.65 6.47
C LEU A 386 -15.53 7.90 6.10
N ALA A 387 -14.92 8.58 7.06
CA ALA A 387 -14.03 9.71 6.79
C ALA A 387 -12.73 9.22 6.10
N ASP A 388 -12.15 8.13 6.59
CA ASP A 388 -11.00 7.47 5.94
C ASP A 388 -11.33 7.09 4.47
N LEU A 389 -12.52 6.54 4.20
CA LEU A 389 -12.96 6.24 2.82
C LEU A 389 -13.10 7.52 1.99
N THR A 390 -13.61 8.60 2.58
CA THR A 390 -13.71 9.90 1.90
C THR A 390 -12.32 10.39 1.52
N ASP A 391 -11.37 10.38 2.44
CA ASP A 391 -10.01 10.85 2.21
C ASP A 391 -9.31 10.04 1.09
N TRP A 392 -9.47 8.72 1.09
CA TRP A 392 -8.93 7.87 0.03
C TRP A 392 -9.55 8.18 -1.33
N GLN A 393 -10.88 8.22 -1.42
CA GLN A 393 -11.57 8.46 -2.69
C GLN A 393 -11.36 9.90 -3.19
N SER A 394 -11.23 10.89 -2.29
CA SER A 394 -10.89 12.27 -2.68
C SER A 394 -9.48 12.36 -3.26
N ALA A 395 -8.49 11.66 -2.71
CA ALA A 395 -7.16 11.63 -3.29
C ALA A 395 -7.13 11.03 -4.71
N LEU A 396 -7.99 10.05 -4.96
CA LEU A 396 -8.18 9.45 -6.27
C LEU A 396 -9.04 10.28 -7.22
N ASP A 397 -9.91 11.15 -6.73
CA ASP A 397 -10.66 12.12 -7.54
C ASP A 397 -9.76 13.30 -7.95
N GLU A 398 -8.96 13.82 -7.00
CA GLU A 398 -8.00 14.90 -7.20
C GLU A 398 -6.80 14.46 -8.05
N GLY A 399 -6.36 13.20 -7.92
CA GLY A 399 -5.33 12.58 -8.76
C GLY A 399 -5.89 11.85 -10.00
N GLY A 400 -7.21 11.64 -10.07
CA GLY A 400 -7.88 10.86 -11.13
C GLY A 400 -8.24 11.66 -12.37
N SER A 401 -7.83 12.94 -12.43
CA SER A 401 -7.89 13.74 -13.65
C SER A 401 -6.56 13.83 -14.40
N GLU A 402 -5.49 13.17 -13.95
CA GLU A 402 -4.34 12.92 -14.83
C GLU A 402 -4.64 11.68 -15.67
N VAL A 403 -5.50 11.88 -16.67
CA VAL A 403 -5.51 10.98 -17.81
C VAL A 403 -4.19 11.22 -18.54
N ASP A 404 -3.16 10.45 -18.22
CA ASP A 404 -1.90 10.48 -18.97
C ASP A 404 -2.21 10.44 -20.48
N LEU A 405 -1.58 11.33 -21.22
CA LEU A 405 -1.60 11.36 -22.67
C LEU A 405 -0.47 10.46 -23.16
N ALA A 406 -0.80 9.35 -23.79
CA ALA A 406 0.19 8.46 -24.39
C ALA A 406 0.94 9.18 -25.52
N PHE A 407 2.23 9.44 -25.33
CA PHE A 407 3.13 9.91 -26.39
C PHE A 407 4.57 9.41 -26.22
N THR A 408 5.28 9.28 -27.33
CA THR A 408 6.74 9.03 -27.33
C THR A 408 7.49 10.26 -27.85
N ALA A 409 8.49 10.74 -27.13
CA ALA A 409 9.32 11.87 -27.56
C ALA A 409 10.82 11.54 -27.66
N GLN A 410 11.50 12.15 -28.63
CA GLN A 410 12.93 11.97 -28.89
C GLN A 410 13.58 13.31 -29.26
N ALA A 411 14.72 13.62 -28.64
CA ALA A 411 15.53 14.79 -28.96
C ALA A 411 16.95 14.37 -29.35
N GLN A 412 17.50 15.00 -30.40
CA GLN A 412 18.87 14.74 -30.86
C GLN A 412 19.50 15.97 -31.52
N VAL A 413 20.79 16.20 -31.28
CA VAL A 413 21.56 17.22 -31.98
C VAL A 413 22.04 16.69 -33.34
N ARG A 414 21.95 17.52 -34.38
CA ARG A 414 22.38 17.21 -35.74
C ARG A 414 23.25 18.33 -36.29
N ASP A 415 24.47 18.01 -36.72
CA ASP A 415 25.28 18.94 -37.53
C ASP A 415 24.68 19.04 -38.93
N LEU A 416 24.42 20.28 -39.37
CA LEU A 416 24.06 20.60 -40.74
C LEU A 416 24.97 21.71 -41.25
N ALA A 417 26.04 21.29 -41.94
CA ALA A 417 27.02 22.17 -42.58
C ALA A 417 27.79 23.05 -41.58
N GLY A 418 28.23 22.46 -40.47
CA GLY A 418 29.05 23.13 -39.45
C GLY A 418 28.25 23.99 -38.48
N ARG A 419 26.95 23.72 -38.35
CA ARG A 419 26.04 24.34 -37.39
C ARG A 419 25.15 23.27 -36.80
N ASP A 420 24.99 23.31 -35.49
CA ASP A 420 24.15 22.35 -34.81
C ASP A 420 22.68 22.78 -34.82
N TYR A 421 21.84 21.76 -34.93
CA TYR A 421 20.40 21.87 -34.87
C TYR A 421 19.88 20.83 -33.89
N LEU A 422 19.03 21.26 -32.95
CA LEU A 422 18.33 20.35 -32.05
C LEU A 422 17.04 19.90 -32.71
N ALA A 423 16.94 18.63 -33.07
CA ALA A 423 15.78 18.02 -33.69
C ALA A 423 14.97 17.26 -32.64
N VAL A 424 13.68 17.59 -32.55
CA VAL A 424 12.74 17.00 -31.60
C VAL A 424 11.59 16.37 -32.38
N ARG A 425 11.24 15.13 -32.02
CA ARG A 425 10.11 14.39 -32.57
C ARG A 425 9.23 13.93 -31.42
N VAL A 426 7.93 14.16 -31.53
CA VAL A 426 6.90 13.68 -30.60
C VAL A 426 5.88 12.89 -31.41
N ALA A 427 5.60 11.65 -31.01
CA ALA A 427 4.61 10.77 -31.64
C ALA A 427 3.37 10.73 -30.75
N ASN A 428 2.20 11.03 -31.32
CA ASN A 428 0.93 10.88 -30.62
C ASN A 428 0.54 9.40 -30.59
N GLU A 429 0.43 8.81 -29.40
CA GLU A 429 0.00 7.42 -29.18
C GLU A 429 -1.44 7.31 -28.66
N GLU A 430 -2.12 8.44 -28.46
CA GLU A 430 -3.55 8.52 -28.21
C GLU A 430 -4.37 8.07 -29.43
N ASP A 431 -5.63 7.70 -29.17
CA ASP A 431 -6.64 7.43 -30.20
C ASP A 431 -7.40 8.69 -30.63
N THR A 432 -7.09 9.85 -30.04
CA THR A 432 -7.62 11.18 -30.38
C THR A 432 -6.50 12.18 -30.75
N PRO A 433 -6.81 13.27 -31.47
CA PRO A 433 -5.84 14.33 -31.75
C PRO A 433 -5.38 15.05 -30.48
N VAL A 434 -4.10 15.44 -30.45
CA VAL A 434 -3.49 16.19 -29.33
C VAL A 434 -2.72 17.41 -29.82
N ASP A 435 -2.62 18.44 -28.99
CA ASP A 435 -1.74 19.58 -29.22
C ASP A 435 -0.37 19.29 -28.60
N VAL A 436 0.71 19.69 -29.29
CA VAL A 436 2.08 19.45 -28.84
C VAL A 436 2.89 20.74 -28.86
N THR A 437 3.41 21.15 -27.72
CA THR A 437 4.37 22.25 -27.57
C THR A 437 5.76 21.69 -27.25
N VAL A 438 6.75 22.14 -28.00
CA VAL A 438 8.16 21.80 -27.78
C VAL A 438 8.92 23.05 -27.41
N THR A 439 9.50 23.07 -26.22
CA THR A 439 10.25 24.21 -25.67
C THR A 439 11.71 23.83 -25.45
N THR A 440 12.61 24.61 -26.04
CA THR A 440 14.06 24.41 -25.95
C THR A 440 14.74 25.73 -25.58
N PRO A 441 16.01 25.72 -25.13
CA PRO A 441 16.80 26.94 -24.97
C PRO A 441 16.95 27.77 -26.26
N TYR A 442 16.68 27.16 -27.43
CA TYR A 442 16.86 27.73 -28.76
C TYR A 442 15.57 28.21 -29.41
N GLY A 443 14.42 27.99 -28.77
CA GLY A 443 13.11 28.40 -29.24
C GLY A 443 12.01 27.43 -28.84
N GLU A 444 10.79 27.83 -29.16
CA GLU A 444 9.56 27.11 -28.85
C GLU A 444 8.71 26.92 -30.11
N ARG A 445 7.98 25.82 -30.19
CA ARG A 445 7.05 25.54 -31.28
C ARG A 445 5.86 24.71 -30.81
N THR A 446 4.65 25.19 -31.12
CA THR A 446 3.40 24.45 -30.94
C THR A 446 2.88 23.88 -32.26
N PHE A 447 2.29 22.69 -32.18
CA PHE A 447 1.60 21.95 -33.22
C PHE A 447 0.20 21.60 -32.72
N GLU A 448 -0.83 22.15 -33.35
CA GLU A 448 -2.22 21.86 -33.00
C GLU A 448 -2.72 20.62 -33.77
N ASP A 449 -3.66 19.88 -33.19
CA ASP A 449 -4.39 18.75 -33.80
C ASP A 449 -3.48 17.65 -34.39
N VAL A 450 -2.45 17.24 -33.66
CA VAL A 450 -1.58 16.11 -34.05
C VAL A 450 -2.39 14.82 -33.99
N ALA A 451 -2.77 14.30 -35.15
CA ALA A 451 -3.62 13.11 -35.25
C ALA A 451 -3.00 11.84 -34.61
N PRO A 452 -3.82 10.88 -34.18
CA PRO A 452 -3.39 9.56 -33.69
C PRO A 452 -2.35 8.88 -34.59
N GLY A 453 -1.24 8.43 -34.00
CA GLY A 453 -0.12 7.80 -34.71
C GLY A 453 0.70 8.75 -35.60
N ALA A 454 0.36 10.04 -35.66
CA ALA A 454 1.13 11.06 -36.36
C ALA A 454 2.28 11.58 -35.50
N ASN A 455 3.11 12.47 -36.07
CA ASN A 455 4.27 13.02 -35.37
C ASN A 455 4.33 14.54 -35.51
N ALA A 456 4.56 15.24 -34.41
CA ALA A 456 5.09 16.59 -34.39
C ALA A 456 6.62 16.54 -34.53
N TYR A 457 7.18 17.36 -35.42
CA TYR A 457 8.62 17.42 -35.63
C TYR A 457 9.08 18.86 -35.82
N GLN A 458 10.05 19.28 -35.00
CA GLN A 458 10.70 20.58 -35.12
C GLN A 458 12.21 20.44 -35.05
N SER A 459 12.91 21.24 -35.84
CA SER A 459 14.37 21.39 -35.75
C SER A 459 14.71 22.85 -35.43
N PHE A 460 15.35 23.08 -34.31
CA PHE A 460 15.74 24.40 -33.81
C PHE A 460 17.20 24.68 -34.16
N SER A 461 17.48 25.82 -34.78
CA SER A 461 18.86 26.23 -35.03
C SER A 461 19.48 26.75 -33.74
N THR A 462 20.56 26.11 -33.27
CA THR A 462 21.25 26.56 -32.04
C THR A 462 22.13 27.78 -32.29
N ARG A 463 22.47 28.02 -33.57
CA ARG A 463 23.44 29.03 -34.04
C ARG A 463 24.84 28.83 -33.46
N GLN A 464 25.10 27.65 -32.91
CA GLN A 464 26.38 27.23 -32.34
C GLN A 464 26.99 26.11 -33.20
N ALA A 465 28.30 25.92 -33.06
CA ALA A 465 29.04 24.84 -33.72
C ALA A 465 29.24 23.62 -32.78
N GLY A 466 28.69 23.72 -31.58
CA GLY A 466 28.73 22.75 -30.50
C GLY A 466 27.68 23.14 -29.47
N VAL A 467 27.02 22.14 -28.89
CA VAL A 467 25.88 22.28 -27.99
C VAL A 467 26.12 21.37 -26.78
N PRO A 468 25.97 21.84 -25.53
CA PRO A 468 26.07 20.97 -24.36
C PRO A 468 24.87 20.01 -24.29
N ALA A 469 25.04 18.88 -23.63
CA ALA A 469 23.92 18.00 -23.31
C ALA A 469 22.89 18.72 -22.43
N GLY A 470 21.62 18.35 -22.54
CA GLY A 470 20.54 18.94 -21.76
C GLY A 470 19.18 18.34 -22.12
N ASP A 471 18.12 19.03 -21.72
CA ASP A 471 16.75 18.55 -21.88
C ASP A 471 15.90 19.48 -22.75
N VAL A 472 14.88 18.91 -23.38
CA VAL A 472 13.79 19.60 -24.05
C VAL A 472 12.52 19.37 -23.26
N THR A 473 11.74 20.43 -23.02
CA THR A 473 10.40 20.29 -22.46
C THR A 473 9.42 20.02 -23.60
N VAL A 474 8.67 18.92 -23.50
CA VAL A 474 7.56 18.59 -24.38
C VAL A 474 6.27 18.65 -23.56
N THR A 475 5.35 19.49 -23.96
CA THR A 475 4.01 19.60 -23.37
C THR A 475 3.00 19.06 -24.37
N VAL A 476 2.17 18.10 -24.00
CA VAL A 476 1.09 17.57 -24.81
C VAL A 476 -0.24 17.89 -24.13
N SER A 477 -1.23 18.38 -24.87
CA SER A 477 -2.56 18.64 -24.33
C SER A 477 -3.68 18.08 -25.20
N ALA A 478 -4.80 17.72 -24.58
CA ALA A 478 -6.00 17.25 -25.27
C ALA A 478 -7.26 17.61 -24.48
N GLU A 479 -8.41 17.73 -25.15
CA GLU A 479 -9.70 17.80 -24.46
C GLU A 479 -10.22 16.38 -24.19
N ARG A 480 -10.49 16.06 -22.91
CA ARG A 480 -11.15 14.84 -22.48
C ARG A 480 -12.37 15.21 -21.64
N ASP A 481 -13.54 14.70 -22.05
CA ASP A 481 -14.84 14.94 -21.40
C ASP A 481 -15.24 16.41 -21.13
N GLY A 482 -14.63 17.35 -21.85
CA GLY A 482 -14.91 18.79 -21.76
C GLY A 482 -13.89 19.60 -20.96
N ASP A 483 -12.87 18.94 -20.40
CA ASP A 483 -11.75 19.56 -19.69
C ASP A 483 -10.43 19.39 -20.47
N GLU A 484 -9.53 20.36 -20.36
CA GLU A 484 -8.19 20.31 -20.96
C GLU A 484 -7.24 19.53 -20.04
N VAL A 485 -6.69 18.43 -20.55
CA VAL A 485 -5.65 17.64 -19.87
C VAL A 485 -4.30 18.01 -20.49
N VAL A 486 -3.27 18.19 -19.65
CA VAL A 486 -1.94 18.62 -20.07
C VAL A 486 -0.89 17.74 -19.41
N GLU A 487 0.00 17.14 -20.21
CA GLU A 487 1.13 16.36 -19.74
C GLU A 487 2.45 17.01 -20.17
N GLU A 488 3.46 17.00 -19.30
CA GLU A 488 4.79 17.54 -19.57
C GLU A 488 5.88 16.48 -19.36
N ALA A 489 6.76 16.33 -20.34
CA ALA A 489 7.93 15.46 -20.26
C ALA A 489 9.23 16.21 -20.56
N LEU A 490 10.29 15.85 -19.82
CA LEU A 490 11.66 16.25 -20.12
C LEU A 490 12.35 15.19 -20.96
N VAL A 491 12.80 15.58 -22.15
CA VAL A 491 13.41 14.70 -23.15
C VAL A 491 14.90 15.03 -23.28
N PRO A 492 15.80 14.16 -22.79
CA PRO A 492 17.23 14.42 -22.83
C PRO A 492 17.78 14.34 -24.26
N TYR A 493 18.83 15.11 -24.53
CA TYR A 493 19.66 15.00 -25.73
C TYR A 493 21.15 15.10 -25.38
N GLU A 494 21.95 14.32 -26.12
CA GLU A 494 23.40 14.36 -26.02
C GLU A 494 23.96 15.62 -26.69
N GLY A 495 24.99 16.20 -26.06
CA GLY A 495 25.74 17.32 -26.61
C GLY A 495 26.73 16.92 -27.69
N THR A 496 27.28 17.92 -28.37
CA THR A 496 28.28 17.81 -29.44
C THR A 496 29.60 18.50 -29.12
N ASP A 497 29.69 19.18 -27.96
CA ASP A 497 30.86 19.92 -27.48
C ASP A 497 32.08 19.05 -27.11
#